data_AF-A0A0K1EPU4-F1
#
_entry.id   AF-A0A0K1EPU4-F1
#
_cell.length_a   1.000
_cell.length_b   1.000
_cell.length_c   1.000
_cell.angle_alpha   90.00
_cell.angle_beta   90.00
_cell.angle_gamma   90.00
#
_symmetry.space_group_name_H-M   'P 1'
#
loop_
_entity.id
_entity.type
_entity.pdbx_description
1 polymer ?
#
loop_
_entity_poly.entity_id
_entity_poly.type
_entity_poly.pdbx_seq_one_letter_code
_entity_poly.pdbx_strand_id
1 'polypeptide(L)'
;MSNPGKSKKQISKQQREDALAALRSKAPPDPMAQLKPRALAIRIGIGALILWGIAFAIPGWWAKIVAAVLTVAVLGIVLWALRFTKRTQAVAQIVRQADSAEARKEAISKLESDFKKDDVAATFAKAQLQLQEDPRTALSTLESIKLEKLMPPMADEARAQRAMIHLMLGETDEARGLVDPIDLSRHKEPRSRATLAAIVGEAWARTGQAKKAVELLETFDPSDAAYSDLKPQLLRARAFAYAWANNSQKMKGTLRALSAMNVQFLTGFITKKKHPMGVNPRGVHPALEKEALEVLTRSGAVPRKMQMRRV
;
A
#
# COMPACT_ATOMS: atom_id res chain seq x y z
N MET A 1 -26.13 39.48 -16.93
CA MET A 1 -25.13 39.47 -15.83
C MET A 1 -24.45 38.11 -15.83
N SER A 2 -23.26 38.04 -16.44
CA SER A 2 -22.48 36.81 -16.66
C SER A 2 -21.63 36.51 -15.42
N ASN A 3 -21.79 35.30 -14.87
CA ASN A 3 -21.12 34.84 -13.67
C ASN A 3 -19.61 34.65 -13.93
N PRO A 4 -18.69 35.28 -13.18
CA PRO A 4 -17.26 35.21 -13.47
C PRO A 4 -16.69 33.83 -13.13
N GLY A 5 -15.97 33.24 -14.08
CA GLY A 5 -15.39 31.90 -13.98
C GLY A 5 -14.43 31.74 -12.79
N LYS A 6 -14.64 30.69 -12.00
CA LYS A 6 -13.75 30.28 -10.91
C LYS A 6 -12.32 30.07 -11.43
N SER A 7 -11.33 30.61 -10.70
CA SER A 7 -9.92 30.55 -11.11
C SER A 7 -9.39 29.11 -11.15
N LYS A 8 -8.46 28.82 -12.08
CA LYS A 8 -7.83 27.48 -12.24
C LYS A 8 -7.22 26.92 -10.95
N LYS A 9 -6.83 27.78 -10.00
CA LYS A 9 -6.28 27.40 -8.69
C LYS A 9 -7.35 26.79 -7.77
N GLN A 10 -8.58 27.33 -7.81
CA GLN A 10 -9.74 26.79 -7.11
C GLN A 10 -10.15 25.43 -7.69
N ILE A 11 -10.11 25.26 -9.02
CA ILE A 11 -10.45 23.99 -9.68
C ILE A 11 -9.49 22.87 -9.21
N SER A 12 -8.18 23.14 -9.11
CA SER A 12 -7.22 22.12 -8.65
C SER A 12 -7.36 21.76 -7.16
N LYS A 13 -7.77 22.72 -6.32
CA LYS A 13 -8.00 22.49 -4.88
C LYS A 13 -9.28 21.68 -4.69
N GLN A 14 -10.33 22.04 -5.43
CA GLN A 14 -11.61 21.36 -5.40
C GLN A 14 -11.50 19.93 -5.94
N GLN A 15 -10.76 19.71 -7.03
CA GLN A 15 -10.47 18.35 -7.54
C GLN A 15 -9.67 17.49 -6.55
N ARG A 16 -8.77 18.09 -5.76
CA ARG A 16 -8.06 17.37 -4.69
C ARG A 16 -9.00 17.02 -3.53
N GLU A 17 -9.84 17.96 -3.13
CA GLU A 17 -10.84 17.75 -2.06
C GLU A 17 -11.88 16.71 -2.47
N ASP A 18 -12.34 16.73 -3.72
CA ASP A 18 -13.30 15.77 -4.29
C ASP A 18 -12.67 14.38 -4.49
N ALA A 19 -11.41 14.31 -4.92
CA ALA A 19 -10.69 13.03 -5.00
C ALA A 19 -10.44 12.43 -3.61
N LEU A 20 -10.10 13.27 -2.61
CA LEU A 20 -10.02 12.85 -1.22
C LEU A 20 -11.39 12.45 -0.68
N ALA A 21 -12.47 13.15 -1.03
CA ALA A 21 -13.84 12.79 -0.64
C ALA A 21 -14.33 11.49 -1.28
N ALA A 22 -13.98 11.21 -2.53
CA ALA A 22 -14.26 9.95 -3.20
C ALA A 22 -13.46 8.77 -2.62
N LEU A 23 -12.25 9.03 -2.12
CA LEU A 23 -11.49 8.05 -1.34
C LEU A 23 -12.08 7.86 0.08
N ARG A 24 -12.71 8.89 0.66
CA ARG A 24 -13.42 8.84 1.96
C ARG A 24 -14.71 8.02 1.91
N SER A 25 -15.41 7.96 0.77
CA SER A 25 -16.72 7.28 0.66
C SER A 25 -16.61 5.76 0.45
N LYS A 26 -15.44 5.25 0.05
CA LYS A 26 -15.19 3.80 0.05
C LYS A 26 -14.87 3.35 1.46
N ALA A 27 -15.89 2.85 2.18
CA ALA A 27 -15.65 2.08 3.39
C ALA A 27 -14.62 0.97 3.06
N PRO A 28 -13.53 0.81 3.83
CA PRO A 28 -12.63 -0.31 3.61
C PRO A 28 -13.43 -1.60 3.74
N PRO A 29 -13.09 -2.62 2.95
CA PRO A 29 -13.80 -3.89 2.97
C PRO A 29 -13.82 -4.37 4.42
N ASP A 30 -15.02 -4.58 4.95
CA ASP A 30 -15.18 -5.13 6.29
C ASP A 30 -14.50 -6.51 6.30
N PRO A 31 -13.45 -6.70 7.13
CA PRO A 31 -12.76 -7.99 7.21
C PRO A 31 -13.73 -9.12 7.60
N MET A 32 -14.85 -8.80 8.25
CA MET A 32 -15.92 -9.74 8.58
C MET A 32 -16.88 -10.03 7.42
N ALA A 33 -17.05 -9.10 6.46
CA ALA A 33 -17.89 -9.33 5.28
C ALA A 33 -17.31 -10.44 4.38
N GLN A 34 -15.98 -10.58 4.37
CA GLN A 34 -15.30 -11.68 3.66
C GLN A 34 -15.46 -13.03 4.39
N LEU A 35 -15.60 -13.02 5.72
CA LEU A 35 -15.68 -14.23 6.54
C LEU A 35 -17.06 -14.93 6.49
N LYS A 36 -18.09 -14.32 5.89
CA LYS A 36 -19.48 -14.83 5.84
C LYS A 36 -19.86 -15.54 7.16
N PRO A 37 -19.99 -14.80 8.28
CA PRO A 37 -19.98 -15.36 9.64
C PRO A 37 -21.03 -16.47 9.85
N ARG A 38 -22.19 -16.37 9.19
CA ARG A 38 -23.22 -17.41 9.20
C ARG A 38 -22.76 -18.71 8.54
N ALA A 39 -22.09 -18.64 7.39
CA ALA A 39 -21.58 -19.82 6.69
C ALA A 39 -20.41 -20.46 7.46
N LEU A 40 -19.54 -19.66 8.07
CA LEU A 40 -18.47 -20.14 8.93
C LEU A 40 -19.02 -20.84 10.18
N ALA A 41 -20.00 -20.23 10.86
CA ALA A 41 -20.67 -20.82 12.02
C ALA A 41 -21.36 -22.15 11.68
N ILE A 42 -22.02 -22.23 10.52
CA ILE A 42 -22.64 -23.48 10.03
C ILE A 42 -21.58 -24.56 9.79
N ARG A 43 -20.47 -24.24 9.12
CA ARG A 43 -19.38 -25.20 8.85
C ARG A 43 -18.74 -25.73 10.14
N ILE A 44 -18.49 -24.84 11.09
CA ILE A 44 -17.95 -25.21 12.41
C ILE A 44 -18.97 -26.04 13.20
N GLY A 45 -20.25 -25.64 13.20
CA GLY A 45 -21.32 -26.33 13.91
C GLY A 45 -21.58 -27.74 13.38
N ILE A 46 -21.65 -27.92 12.06
CA ILE A 46 -21.79 -29.24 11.43
C ILE A 46 -20.57 -30.12 11.74
N GLY A 47 -19.36 -29.58 11.61
CA GLY A 47 -18.13 -30.30 11.93
C GLY A 47 -18.09 -30.75 13.40
N ALA A 48 -18.50 -29.90 14.33
CA ALA A 48 -18.59 -30.22 15.74
C ALA A 48 -19.65 -31.30 16.02
N LEU A 49 -20.83 -31.23 15.38
CA LEU A 49 -21.86 -32.25 15.52
C LEU A 49 -21.39 -33.62 15.02
N ILE A 50 -20.70 -33.67 13.88
CA ILE A 50 -20.11 -34.92 13.36
C ILE A 50 -19.05 -35.46 14.32
N LEU A 51 -18.15 -34.61 14.81
CA LEU A 51 -17.11 -34.98 15.76
C LEU A 51 -17.71 -35.59 17.04
N TRP A 52 -18.73 -34.95 17.61
CA TRP A 52 -19.42 -35.46 18.80
C TRP A 52 -20.25 -36.71 18.50
N GLY A 53 -20.88 -36.80 17.33
CA GLY A 53 -21.58 -38.02 16.89
C GLY A 53 -20.66 -39.24 16.84
N ILE A 54 -19.46 -39.10 16.28
CA ILE A 54 -18.43 -40.15 16.29
C ILE A 54 -17.97 -40.45 17.72
N ALA A 55 -17.75 -39.42 18.54
CA ALA A 55 -17.31 -39.60 19.92
C ALA A 55 -18.33 -40.32 20.81
N PHE A 56 -19.64 -40.20 20.52
CA PHE A 56 -20.69 -40.95 21.21
C PHE A 56 -20.87 -42.38 20.68
N ALA A 57 -20.56 -42.63 19.41
CA ALA A 57 -20.63 -43.96 18.81
C ALA A 57 -19.50 -44.89 19.27
N ILE A 58 -18.35 -44.34 19.66
CA ILE A 58 -17.21 -45.11 20.19
C ILE A 58 -17.41 -45.35 21.70
N PRO A 59 -17.47 -46.61 22.16
CA PRO A 59 -17.56 -46.92 23.58
C PRO A 59 -16.28 -46.51 24.34
N GLY A 60 -16.45 -45.92 25.52
CA GLY A 60 -15.37 -45.41 26.36
C GLY A 60 -15.38 -43.89 26.51
N TRP A 61 -14.63 -43.36 27.48
CA TRP A 61 -14.59 -41.92 27.79
C TRP A 61 -13.53 -41.15 26.99
N TRP A 62 -12.49 -41.82 26.49
CA TRP A 62 -11.37 -41.16 25.81
C TRP A 62 -11.81 -40.41 24.55
N ALA A 63 -12.72 -40.96 23.75
CA ALA A 63 -13.21 -40.32 22.53
C ALA A 63 -13.96 -39.01 22.83
N LYS A 64 -14.70 -38.97 23.95
CA LYS A 64 -15.41 -37.78 24.44
C LYS A 64 -14.45 -36.73 24.96
N ILE A 65 -13.38 -37.14 25.64
CA ILE A 65 -12.32 -36.23 26.10
C ILE A 65 -11.63 -35.58 24.90
N VAL A 66 -11.26 -36.35 23.88
CA VAL A 66 -10.65 -35.82 22.65
C VAL A 66 -11.59 -34.83 21.95
N ALA A 67 -12.87 -35.18 21.78
CA ALA A 67 -13.87 -34.28 21.20
C ALA A 67 -14.03 -32.99 22.00
N ALA A 68 -14.02 -33.06 23.34
CA ALA A 68 -14.09 -31.90 24.22
C ALA A 68 -12.86 -30.99 24.06
N VAL A 69 -11.64 -31.54 24.07
CA VAL A 69 -10.39 -30.77 23.88
C VAL A 69 -10.39 -30.07 22.52
N LEU A 70 -10.75 -30.76 21.45
CA LEU A 70 -10.84 -30.17 20.11
C LEU A 70 -11.90 -29.06 20.05
N THR A 71 -13.05 -29.25 20.70
CA THR A 71 -14.11 -28.23 20.77
C THR A 71 -13.62 -26.97 21.49
N VAL A 72 -12.94 -27.13 22.63
CA VAL A 72 -12.35 -26.01 23.38
C VAL A 72 -11.27 -25.29 22.56
N ALA A 73 -10.43 -26.04 21.85
CA ALA A 73 -9.41 -25.46 20.97
C ALA A 73 -10.04 -24.60 19.86
N VAL A 74 -11.09 -25.11 19.19
CA VAL A 74 -11.83 -24.37 18.17
C VAL A 74 -12.47 -23.12 18.74
N LEU A 75 -13.13 -23.21 19.91
CA LEU A 75 -13.70 -22.05 20.60
C LEU A 75 -12.63 -21.00 20.93
N GLY A 76 -11.45 -21.43 21.39
CA GLY A 76 -10.30 -20.56 21.64
C GLY A 76 -9.87 -19.79 20.39
N ILE A 77 -9.76 -20.46 19.25
CA ILE A 77 -9.42 -19.83 17.96
C ILE A 77 -10.49 -18.83 17.53
N VAL A 78 -11.78 -19.18 17.66
CA VAL A 78 -12.89 -18.27 17.30
C VAL A 78 -12.89 -17.01 18.17
N LEU A 79 -12.73 -17.16 19.49
CA LEU A 79 -12.65 -16.03 20.42
C LEU A 79 -11.43 -15.14 20.12
N TRP A 80 -10.28 -15.75 19.81
CA TRP A 80 -9.09 -15.03 19.40
C TRP A 80 -9.31 -14.25 18.10
N ALA A 81 -9.91 -14.86 17.08
CA ALA A 81 -10.19 -14.23 15.79
C ALA A 81 -11.16 -13.04 15.93
N LEU A 82 -12.21 -13.18 16.76
CA LEU A 82 -13.15 -12.09 17.07
C LEU A 82 -12.47 -10.94 17.81
N ARG A 83 -11.59 -11.25 18.77
CA ARG A 83 -10.80 -10.22 19.45
C ARG A 83 -9.85 -9.51 18.49
N PHE A 84 -9.19 -10.24 17.60
CA PHE A 84 -8.27 -9.69 16.61
C PHE A 84 -8.98 -8.75 15.61
N THR A 85 -10.13 -9.16 15.10
CA THR A 85 -10.95 -8.34 14.18
C THR A 85 -11.45 -7.06 14.85
N LYS A 86 -11.96 -7.13 16.08
CA LYS A 86 -12.34 -5.92 16.85
C LYS A 86 -11.18 -4.95 17.03
N ARG A 87 -9.98 -5.44 17.35
CA ARG A 87 -8.79 -4.59 17.49
C ARG A 87 -8.39 -3.95 16.17
N THR A 88 -8.40 -4.71 15.08
CA THR A 88 -8.10 -4.19 13.74
C THR A 88 -9.09 -3.10 13.32
N GLN A 89 -10.38 -3.27 13.62
CA GLN A 89 -11.41 -2.25 13.39
C GLN A 89 -11.17 -0.98 14.22
N ALA A 90 -10.79 -1.12 15.50
CA ALA A 90 -10.46 0.01 16.36
C ALA A 90 -9.27 0.82 15.81
N VAL A 91 -8.20 0.14 15.39
CA VAL A 91 -7.05 0.77 14.72
C VAL A 91 -7.51 1.53 13.46
N ALA A 92 -8.31 0.89 12.61
CA ALA A 92 -8.81 1.51 11.38
C ALA A 92 -9.68 2.75 11.67
N GLN A 93 -10.48 2.73 12.73
CA GLN A 93 -11.30 3.86 13.13
C GLN A 93 -10.45 5.05 13.59
N ILE A 94 -9.40 4.79 14.37
CA ILE A 94 -8.44 5.84 14.80
C ILE A 94 -7.78 6.49 13.59
N VAL A 95 -7.27 5.70 12.63
CA VAL A 95 -6.61 6.23 11.43
C VAL A 95 -7.56 7.05 10.56
N ARG A 96 -8.83 6.67 10.45
CA ARG A 96 -9.81 7.43 9.64
C ARG A 96 -10.09 8.82 10.17
N GLN A 97 -10.01 9.01 11.49
CA GLN A 97 -10.26 10.31 12.13
C GLN A 97 -9.05 11.26 12.03
N ALA A 98 -7.91 10.79 11.53
CA ALA A 98 -6.65 11.52 11.48
C ALA A 98 -6.50 12.41 10.23
N ASP A 99 -7.45 13.32 10.00
CA ASP A 99 -7.55 14.13 8.76
C ASP A 99 -6.77 15.46 8.79
N SER A 100 -6.43 15.94 9.99
CA SER A 100 -5.60 17.13 10.22
C SER A 100 -4.26 16.77 10.88
N ALA A 101 -3.31 17.71 10.90
CA ALA A 101 -2.03 17.51 11.59
C ALA A 101 -2.22 17.26 13.10
N GLU A 102 -3.19 17.92 13.72
CA GLU A 102 -3.52 17.71 15.13
C GLU A 102 -4.19 16.36 15.36
N ALA A 103 -5.16 15.98 14.52
CA ALA A 103 -5.83 14.69 14.60
C ALA A 103 -4.88 13.51 14.33
N ARG A 104 -3.84 13.69 13.49
CA ARG A 104 -2.77 12.70 13.33
C ARG A 104 -1.96 12.50 14.59
N LYS A 105 -1.57 13.58 15.28
CA LYS A 105 -0.84 13.48 16.55
C LYS A 105 -1.68 12.78 17.62
N GLU A 106 -2.96 13.12 17.72
CA GLU A 106 -3.88 12.45 18.64
C GLU A 106 -4.05 10.97 18.30
N ALA A 107 -4.22 10.63 17.01
CA ALA A 107 -4.31 9.26 16.55
C ALA A 107 -3.04 8.45 16.85
N ILE A 108 -1.85 9.03 16.66
CA ILE A 108 -0.58 8.40 17.04
C ILE A 108 -0.54 8.14 18.56
N SER A 109 -0.94 9.12 19.38
CA SER A 109 -1.00 8.96 20.84
C SER A 109 -1.94 7.82 21.26
N LYS A 110 -3.15 7.76 20.69
CA LYS A 110 -4.11 6.67 20.93
C LYS A 110 -3.57 5.30 20.51
N LEU A 111 -2.86 5.22 19.38
CA LEU A 111 -2.23 3.98 18.93
C LEU A 111 -1.12 3.51 19.89
N GLU A 112 -0.43 4.44 20.57
CA GLU A 112 0.59 4.13 21.56
C GLU A 112 0.03 3.74 22.93
N SER A 113 -1.07 4.36 23.37
CA SER A 113 -1.68 4.09 24.68
C SER A 113 -2.57 2.85 24.70
N ASP A 114 -3.39 2.66 23.66
CA ASP A 114 -4.51 1.70 23.69
C ASP A 114 -4.10 0.31 23.16
N PHE A 115 -2.92 0.21 22.55
CA PHE A 115 -2.40 -1.00 21.95
C PHE A 115 -1.06 -1.40 22.56
N LYS A 116 -0.74 -2.69 22.45
CA LYS A 116 0.54 -3.20 22.94
C LYS A 116 1.65 -2.77 21.98
N LYS A 117 2.87 -2.61 22.49
CA LYS A 117 4.05 -2.24 21.67
C LYS A 117 4.36 -3.25 20.55
N ASP A 118 3.93 -4.49 20.68
CA ASP A 118 4.08 -5.56 19.70
C ASP A 118 2.83 -5.76 18.82
N ASP A 119 1.83 -4.88 18.93
CA ASP A 119 0.65 -4.92 18.07
C ASP A 119 1.01 -4.45 16.66
N VAL A 120 1.15 -5.42 15.76
CA VAL A 120 1.60 -5.21 14.38
C VAL A 120 0.64 -4.28 13.62
N ALA A 121 -0.67 -4.43 13.83
CA ALA A 121 -1.66 -3.59 13.15
C ALA A 121 -1.57 -2.13 13.61
N ALA A 122 -1.43 -1.90 14.92
CA ALA A 122 -1.22 -0.55 15.46
C ALA A 122 0.10 0.06 14.98
N THR A 123 1.16 -0.76 14.89
CA THR A 123 2.47 -0.32 14.39
C THR A 123 2.42 0.11 12.93
N PHE A 124 1.75 -0.67 12.08
CA PHE A 124 1.51 -0.32 10.69
C PHE A 124 0.70 0.96 10.52
N ALA A 125 -0.39 1.10 11.28
CA ALA A 125 -1.22 2.29 11.27
C ALA A 125 -0.44 3.54 11.70
N LYS A 126 0.33 3.44 12.78
CA LYS A 126 1.19 4.52 13.27
C LYS A 126 2.21 4.92 12.21
N ALA A 127 2.88 3.96 11.57
CA ALA A 127 3.83 4.24 10.51
C ALA A 127 3.16 4.93 9.30
N GLN A 128 1.94 4.53 8.92
CA GLN A 128 1.20 5.18 7.84
C GLN A 128 0.87 6.65 8.14
N LEU A 129 0.53 6.98 9.40
CA LEU A 129 0.31 8.35 9.83
C LEU A 129 1.61 9.16 9.83
N GLN A 130 2.69 8.59 10.37
CA GLN A 130 4.01 9.22 10.42
C GLN A 130 4.60 9.46 9.03
N LEU A 131 4.30 8.61 8.04
CA LEU A 131 4.81 8.72 6.67
C LEU A 131 4.46 10.06 6.00
N GLN A 132 3.34 10.68 6.39
CA GLN A 132 2.92 11.99 5.88
C GLN A 132 3.78 13.14 6.42
N GLU A 133 4.39 12.96 7.59
CA GLU A 133 5.16 13.99 8.29
C GLU A 133 6.66 13.78 8.09
N ASP A 134 7.13 12.58 8.43
CA ASP A 134 8.52 12.18 8.27
C ASP A 134 8.61 10.69 7.88
N PRO A 135 9.03 10.40 6.63
CA PRO A 135 9.25 9.03 6.18
C PRO A 135 10.28 8.26 7.03
N ARG A 136 11.27 8.93 7.64
CA ARG A 136 12.28 8.25 8.48
C ARG A 136 11.71 7.76 9.79
N THR A 137 10.90 8.57 10.44
CA THR A 137 10.17 8.16 11.65
C THR A 137 9.24 6.98 11.36
N ALA A 138 8.52 7.00 10.23
CA ALA A 138 7.69 5.89 9.80
C ALA A 138 8.50 4.59 9.59
N LEU A 139 9.68 4.71 8.95
CA LEU A 139 10.58 3.59 8.75
C LEU A 139 11.05 2.99 10.08
N SER A 140 11.50 3.82 11.03
CA SER A 140 11.93 3.36 12.35
C SER A 140 10.80 2.63 13.11
N THR A 141 9.56 3.12 13.01
CA THR A 141 8.39 2.43 13.57
C THR A 141 8.20 1.06 12.93
N LEU A 142 8.28 0.93 11.59
CA LEU A 142 8.19 -0.37 10.92
C LEU A 142 9.35 -1.31 11.25
N GLU A 143 10.53 -0.78 11.53
CA GLU A 143 11.72 -1.54 11.92
C GLU A 143 11.64 -2.15 13.32
N SER A 144 10.74 -1.63 14.18
CA SER A 144 10.44 -2.26 15.46
C SER A 144 9.73 -3.61 15.33
N ILE A 145 9.18 -3.91 14.15
CA ILE A 145 8.48 -5.16 13.87
C ILE A 145 9.50 -6.29 13.68
N LYS A 146 9.37 -7.33 14.52
CA LYS A 146 10.17 -8.56 14.43
C LYS A 146 9.64 -9.48 13.33
N LEU A 147 10.19 -9.36 12.13
CA LEU A 147 9.72 -10.04 10.91
C LEU A 147 9.66 -11.57 11.08
N GLU A 148 10.61 -12.16 11.82
CA GLU A 148 10.71 -13.58 12.10
C GLU A 148 9.59 -14.13 13.00
N LYS A 149 8.88 -13.24 13.72
CA LYS A 149 7.74 -13.61 14.57
C LYS A 149 6.41 -13.47 13.85
N LEU A 150 6.40 -12.95 12.62
CA LEU A 150 5.19 -12.77 11.84
C LEU A 150 4.89 -14.00 10.99
N MET A 151 3.60 -14.15 10.66
CA MET A 151 3.22 -15.02 9.55
C MET A 151 3.91 -14.55 8.26
N PRO A 152 4.39 -15.46 7.40
CA PRO A 152 5.17 -15.08 6.22
C PRO A 152 4.52 -13.99 5.31
N PRO A 153 3.21 -14.03 5.01
CA PRO A 153 2.57 -12.96 4.23
C PRO A 153 2.66 -11.58 4.91
N MET A 154 2.48 -11.52 6.23
CA MET A 154 2.57 -10.27 6.99
C MET A 154 4.02 -9.75 7.04
N ALA A 155 5.01 -10.65 7.11
CA ALA A 155 6.42 -10.28 7.00
C ALA A 155 6.73 -9.66 5.63
N ASP A 156 6.15 -10.21 4.56
CA ASP A 156 6.31 -9.68 3.21
C ASP A 156 5.66 -8.29 3.04
N GLU A 157 4.49 -8.07 3.64
CA GLU A 157 3.87 -6.73 3.70
C GLU A 157 4.73 -5.72 4.46
N ALA A 158 5.29 -6.11 5.63
CA ALA A 158 6.19 -5.27 6.40
C ALA A 158 7.45 -4.89 5.60
N ARG A 159 8.06 -5.87 4.92
CA ARG A 159 9.20 -5.66 4.03
C ARG A 159 8.86 -4.70 2.90
N ALA A 160 7.72 -4.89 2.25
CA ALA A 160 7.30 -4.04 1.15
C ALA A 160 7.03 -2.60 1.58
N GLN A 161 6.39 -2.38 2.73
CA GLN A 161 6.17 -1.03 3.24
C GLN A 161 7.49 -0.33 3.58
N ARG A 162 8.42 -1.03 4.25
CA ARG A 162 9.78 -0.51 4.49
C ARG A 162 10.50 -0.19 3.18
N ALA A 163 10.44 -1.10 2.20
CA ALA A 163 11.05 -0.91 0.89
C ALA A 163 10.45 0.29 0.15
N MET A 164 9.13 0.48 0.22
CA MET A 164 8.46 1.64 -0.38
C MET A 164 9.00 2.95 0.19
N ILE A 165 9.21 3.03 1.51
CA ILE A 165 9.79 4.22 2.14
C ILE A 165 11.23 4.45 1.66
N HIS A 166 12.06 3.40 1.62
CA HIS A 166 13.41 3.50 1.06
C HIS A 166 13.40 3.97 -0.40
N LEU A 167 12.50 3.45 -1.24
CA LEU A 167 12.33 3.91 -2.63
C LEU A 167 11.95 5.38 -2.74
N MET A 168 11.07 5.88 -1.84
CA MET A 168 10.72 7.31 -1.76
C MET A 168 11.94 8.18 -1.39
N LEU A 169 12.79 7.67 -0.50
CA LEU A 169 14.02 8.34 -0.04
C LEU A 169 15.18 8.24 -1.05
N GLY A 170 15.07 7.36 -2.05
CA GLY A 170 16.12 7.11 -3.05
C GLY A 170 17.12 6.03 -2.65
N GLU A 171 16.84 5.30 -1.59
CA GLU A 171 17.66 4.23 -0.99
C GLU A 171 17.36 2.89 -1.68
N THR A 172 17.80 2.79 -2.93
CA THR A 172 17.43 1.68 -3.81
C THR A 172 17.99 0.35 -3.37
N ASP A 173 19.15 0.34 -2.70
CA ASP A 173 19.86 -0.88 -2.34
C ASP A 173 19.26 -1.48 -1.06
N GLU A 174 18.88 -0.61 -0.12
CA GLU A 174 18.13 -0.94 1.08
C GLU A 174 16.74 -1.48 0.71
N ALA A 175 16.05 -0.81 -0.21
CA ALA A 175 14.79 -1.32 -0.76
C ALA A 175 14.97 -2.69 -1.42
N ARG A 176 16.07 -2.89 -2.15
CA ARG A 176 16.39 -4.15 -2.82
C ARG A 176 16.52 -5.31 -1.84
N GLY A 177 17.31 -5.13 -0.78
CA GLY A 177 17.50 -6.15 0.26
C GLY A 177 16.19 -6.58 0.93
N LEU A 178 15.21 -5.68 1.02
CA LEU A 178 13.90 -5.97 1.60
C LEU A 178 12.96 -6.71 0.65
N VAL A 179 13.00 -6.41 -0.66
CA VAL A 179 12.04 -7.01 -1.62
C VAL A 179 12.46 -8.39 -2.13
N ASP A 180 13.75 -8.73 -2.09
CA ASP A 180 14.24 -10.01 -2.59
C ASP A 180 13.67 -11.26 -1.91
N PRO A 181 13.44 -11.29 -0.58
CA PRO A 181 12.79 -12.43 0.06
C PRO A 181 11.25 -12.43 -0.05
N ILE A 182 10.62 -11.42 -0.66
CA ILE A 182 9.16 -11.37 -0.81
C ILE A 182 8.69 -12.44 -1.78
N ASP A 183 7.74 -13.25 -1.33
CA ASP A 183 7.12 -14.30 -2.12
C ASP A 183 5.67 -13.94 -2.48
N LEU A 184 5.47 -13.46 -3.71
CA LEU A 184 4.17 -13.04 -4.22
C LEU A 184 3.15 -14.20 -4.28
N SER A 185 3.58 -15.46 -4.25
CA SER A 185 2.67 -16.61 -4.30
C SER A 185 1.86 -16.80 -3.01
N ARG A 186 2.35 -16.22 -1.89
CA ARG A 186 1.69 -16.21 -0.58
C ARG A 186 0.50 -15.26 -0.52
N HIS A 187 0.40 -14.34 -1.48
CA HIS A 187 -0.61 -13.29 -1.52
C HIS A 187 -1.71 -13.65 -2.52
N LYS A 188 -2.85 -14.12 -2.02
CA LYS A 188 -3.97 -14.57 -2.85
C LYS A 188 -4.89 -13.43 -3.28
N GLU A 189 -4.97 -12.38 -2.48
CA GLU A 189 -5.80 -11.22 -2.77
C GLU A 189 -5.15 -10.39 -3.90
N PRO A 190 -5.83 -10.16 -5.02
CA PRO A 190 -5.24 -9.52 -6.21
C PRO A 190 -4.63 -8.15 -5.93
N ARG A 191 -5.30 -7.29 -5.14
CA ARG A 191 -4.85 -5.93 -4.85
C ARG A 191 -3.56 -5.92 -4.01
N SER A 192 -3.48 -6.75 -2.98
CA SER A 192 -2.29 -6.93 -2.14
C SER A 192 -1.12 -7.42 -3.00
N ARG A 193 -1.35 -8.48 -3.81
CA ARG A 193 -0.32 -9.01 -4.70
C ARG A 193 0.16 -7.97 -5.72
N ALA A 194 -0.74 -7.18 -6.31
CA ALA A 194 -0.38 -6.12 -7.24
C ALA A 194 0.40 -4.97 -6.57
N THR A 195 0.05 -4.62 -5.33
CA THR A 195 0.76 -3.61 -4.53
C THR A 195 2.21 -4.05 -4.28
N LEU A 196 2.39 -5.29 -3.83
CA LEU A 196 3.71 -5.88 -3.61
C LEU A 196 4.50 -5.96 -4.92
N ALA A 197 3.88 -6.41 -6.02
CA ALA A 197 4.52 -6.48 -7.32
C ALA A 197 4.97 -5.10 -7.83
N ALA A 198 4.20 -4.04 -7.58
CA ALA A 198 4.60 -2.67 -7.93
C ALA A 198 5.87 -2.24 -7.18
N ILE A 199 5.95 -2.52 -5.88
CA ILE A 199 7.10 -2.17 -5.03
C ILE A 199 8.33 -3.00 -5.40
N VAL A 200 8.16 -4.32 -5.51
CA VAL A 200 9.22 -5.27 -5.94
C VAL A 200 9.75 -4.88 -7.31
N GLY A 201 8.84 -4.63 -8.27
CA GLY A 201 9.19 -4.23 -9.63
C GLY A 201 9.93 -2.89 -9.70
N GLU A 202 9.50 -1.87 -8.94
CA GLU A 202 10.22 -0.58 -8.90
C GLU A 202 11.64 -0.77 -8.31
N ALA A 203 11.77 -1.52 -7.20
CA ALA A 203 13.07 -1.80 -6.59
C ALA A 203 14.01 -2.58 -7.53
N TRP A 204 13.50 -3.63 -8.19
CA TRP A 204 14.27 -4.39 -9.18
C TRP A 204 14.69 -3.54 -10.38
N ALA A 205 13.80 -2.70 -10.89
CA ALA A 205 14.11 -1.81 -12.00
C ALA A 205 15.25 -0.85 -11.67
N ARG A 206 15.20 -0.23 -10.49
CA ARG A 206 16.18 0.78 -10.04
C ARG A 206 17.51 0.19 -9.56
N THR A 207 17.64 -1.13 -9.52
CA THR A 207 18.84 -1.88 -9.09
C THR A 207 19.37 -2.85 -10.15
N GLY A 208 19.02 -2.64 -11.42
CA GLY A 208 19.63 -3.37 -12.54
C GLY A 208 18.91 -4.64 -12.99
N GLN A 209 17.78 -5.02 -12.37
CA GLN A 209 16.93 -6.15 -12.80
C GLN A 209 15.69 -5.68 -13.56
N ALA A 210 15.86 -4.70 -14.46
CA ALA A 210 14.76 -4.05 -15.15
C ALA A 210 13.93 -4.99 -16.05
N LYS A 211 14.57 -5.94 -16.73
CA LYS A 211 13.84 -6.93 -17.56
C LYS A 211 12.91 -7.80 -16.72
N LYS A 212 13.41 -8.34 -15.61
CA LYS A 212 12.62 -9.10 -14.63
C LYS A 212 11.48 -8.25 -14.03
N ALA A 213 11.74 -6.97 -13.77
CA ALA A 213 10.71 -6.04 -13.32
C ALA A 213 9.61 -5.82 -14.37
N VAL A 214 9.97 -5.68 -15.65
CA VAL A 214 9.00 -5.57 -16.75
C VAL A 214 8.14 -6.84 -16.82
N GLU A 215 8.76 -8.02 -16.83
CA GLU A 215 8.06 -9.30 -16.88
C GLU A 215 7.05 -9.44 -15.73
N LEU A 216 7.44 -9.10 -14.51
CA LEU A 216 6.55 -9.11 -13.34
C LEU A 216 5.41 -8.10 -13.48
N LEU A 217 5.71 -6.85 -13.84
CA LEU A 217 4.73 -5.77 -13.85
C LEU A 217 3.74 -5.89 -15.01
N GLU A 218 4.11 -6.57 -16.09
CA GLU A 218 3.24 -6.83 -17.24
C GLU A 218 2.15 -7.88 -16.94
N THR A 219 2.28 -8.68 -15.88
CA THR A 219 1.22 -9.62 -15.46
C THR A 219 0.01 -8.94 -14.80
N PHE A 220 0.10 -7.65 -14.48
CA PHE A 220 -0.97 -6.88 -13.83
C PHE A 220 -1.45 -5.75 -14.74
N ASP A 221 -2.65 -5.85 -15.32
CA ASP A 221 -3.20 -4.76 -16.15
C ASP A 221 -3.66 -3.57 -15.29
N PRO A 222 -3.02 -2.38 -15.34
CA PRO A 222 -3.42 -1.22 -14.56
C PRO A 222 -4.81 -0.66 -14.92
N SER A 223 -5.43 -1.16 -15.98
CA SER A 223 -6.79 -0.79 -16.41
C SER A 223 -7.87 -1.68 -15.78
N ASP A 224 -7.48 -2.81 -15.17
CA ASP A 224 -8.40 -3.67 -14.43
C ASP A 224 -9.06 -2.88 -13.29
N ALA A 225 -10.38 -3.01 -13.17
CA ALA A 225 -11.17 -2.35 -12.13
C ALA A 225 -10.68 -2.70 -10.71
N ALA A 226 -10.15 -3.92 -10.53
CA ALA A 226 -9.56 -4.39 -9.27
C ALA A 226 -8.36 -3.52 -8.81
N TYR A 227 -7.70 -2.83 -9.74
CA TYR A 227 -6.51 -2.01 -9.45
C TYR A 227 -6.75 -0.51 -9.65
N SER A 228 -8.00 -0.06 -9.75
CA SER A 228 -8.34 1.36 -9.97
C SER A 228 -7.61 2.32 -9.02
N ASP A 229 -7.56 2.01 -7.73
CA ASP A 229 -6.87 2.83 -6.72
C ASP A 229 -5.33 2.66 -6.76
N LEU A 230 -4.81 1.60 -7.37
CA LEU A 230 -3.37 1.28 -7.49
C LEU A 230 -2.77 1.67 -8.83
N LYS A 231 -3.61 2.06 -9.80
CA LYS A 231 -3.19 2.38 -11.16
C LYS A 231 -2.02 3.37 -11.22
N PRO A 232 -1.99 4.47 -10.45
CA PRO A 232 -0.83 5.36 -10.43
C PRO A 232 0.46 4.68 -9.97
N GLN A 233 0.39 3.80 -8.97
CA GLN A 233 1.55 3.08 -8.43
C GLN A 233 2.07 2.03 -9.41
N LEU A 234 1.19 1.26 -10.05
CA LEU A 234 1.55 0.29 -11.08
C LEU A 234 2.20 0.96 -12.29
N LEU A 235 1.62 2.07 -12.77
CA LEU A 235 2.20 2.84 -13.87
C LEU A 235 3.52 3.48 -13.47
N ARG A 236 3.66 3.95 -12.23
CA ARG A 236 4.94 4.45 -11.73
C ARG A 236 6.03 3.39 -11.78
N ALA A 237 5.77 2.21 -11.23
CA ALA A 237 6.72 1.10 -11.24
C ALA A 237 7.10 0.69 -12.67
N ARG A 238 6.10 0.61 -13.58
CA ARG A 238 6.31 0.33 -15.00
C ARG A 238 7.16 1.39 -15.68
N ALA A 239 6.99 2.67 -15.36
CA ALA A 239 7.78 3.74 -15.96
C ALA A 239 9.27 3.60 -15.62
N PHE A 240 9.61 3.25 -14.37
CA PHE A 240 10.98 2.91 -13.98
C PHE A 240 11.47 1.65 -14.70
N ALA A 241 10.67 0.58 -14.72
CA ALA A 241 11.04 -0.68 -15.36
C ALA A 241 11.32 -0.51 -16.86
N TYR A 242 10.43 0.16 -17.60
CA TYR A 242 10.61 0.44 -19.02
C TYR A 242 11.80 1.36 -19.30
N ALA A 243 12.03 2.37 -18.46
CA ALA A 243 13.17 3.26 -18.62
C ALA A 243 14.50 2.49 -18.50
N TRP A 244 14.67 1.73 -17.41
CA TRP A 244 15.88 0.94 -17.17
C TRP A 244 16.01 -0.28 -18.08
N ALA A 245 14.92 -0.76 -18.67
CA ALA A 245 14.92 -1.79 -19.72
C ALA A 245 15.11 -1.22 -21.13
N ASN A 246 15.39 0.08 -21.28
CA ASN A 246 15.54 0.78 -22.57
C ASN A 246 14.31 0.69 -23.50
N ASN A 247 13.11 0.52 -22.94
CA ASN A 247 11.86 0.51 -23.70
C ASN A 247 11.22 1.91 -23.72
N SER A 248 11.79 2.81 -24.50
CA SER A 248 11.36 4.22 -24.54
C SER A 248 9.91 4.39 -25.00
N GLN A 249 9.40 3.54 -25.90
CA GLN A 249 8.02 3.62 -26.38
C GLN A 249 7.02 3.35 -25.25
N LYS A 250 7.18 2.21 -24.54
CA LYS A 250 6.31 1.86 -23.40
C LYS A 250 6.49 2.84 -22.24
N MET A 251 7.71 3.33 -21.98
CA MET A 251 7.97 4.38 -20.99
C MET A 251 7.15 5.64 -21.29
N LYS A 252 7.23 6.18 -22.52
CA LYS A 252 6.49 7.37 -22.94
C LYS A 252 4.97 7.17 -22.85
N GLY A 253 4.47 6.02 -23.29
CA GLY A 253 3.06 5.65 -23.15
C GLY A 253 2.59 5.67 -21.68
N THR A 254 3.42 5.13 -20.80
CA THR A 254 3.15 5.09 -19.35
C THR A 254 3.14 6.48 -18.73
N LEU A 255 4.07 7.36 -19.10
CA LEU A 255 4.10 8.76 -18.64
C LEU A 255 2.86 9.54 -19.12
N ARG A 256 2.42 9.33 -20.37
CA ARG A 256 1.19 9.94 -20.87
C ARG A 256 -0.02 9.48 -20.05
N ALA A 257 -0.14 8.18 -19.78
CA ALA A 257 -1.21 7.63 -18.95
C ALA A 257 -1.21 8.22 -17.53
N LEU A 258 -0.04 8.37 -16.90
CA LEU A 258 0.09 9.04 -15.61
C LEU A 258 -0.35 10.51 -15.67
N SER A 259 0.14 11.25 -16.67
CA SER A 259 -0.17 12.67 -16.83
C SER A 259 -1.65 12.95 -17.08
N ALA A 260 -2.33 12.04 -17.78
CA ALA A 260 -3.77 12.14 -18.04
C ALA A 260 -4.61 11.96 -16.76
N MET A 261 -4.13 11.19 -15.78
CA MET A 261 -4.80 11.07 -14.48
C MET A 261 -4.50 12.28 -13.59
N ASN A 262 -3.21 12.61 -13.45
CA ASN A 262 -2.76 13.78 -12.71
C ASN A 262 -1.33 14.09 -13.08
N VAL A 263 -1.08 15.28 -13.62
CA VAL A 263 0.27 15.71 -14.01
C VAL A 263 1.27 15.72 -12.84
N GLN A 264 0.79 15.87 -11.59
CA GLN A 264 1.64 15.85 -10.41
C GLN A 264 2.26 14.48 -10.15
N PHE A 265 1.72 13.39 -10.70
CA PHE A 265 2.35 12.07 -10.62
C PHE A 265 3.70 12.01 -11.34
N LEU A 266 3.97 12.95 -12.25
CA LEU A 266 5.26 13.03 -12.93
C LEU A 266 6.38 13.58 -12.04
N THR A 267 6.06 14.30 -10.96
CA THR A 267 7.06 14.88 -10.05
C THR A 267 7.94 13.80 -9.41
N GLY A 268 7.38 12.59 -9.24
CA GLY A 268 8.06 11.42 -8.72
C GLY A 268 9.19 10.87 -9.60
N PHE A 269 9.39 11.41 -10.81
CA PHE A 269 10.48 11.06 -11.72
C PHE A 269 11.46 12.22 -11.95
N ILE A 270 11.21 13.38 -11.35
CA ILE A 270 12.03 14.57 -11.56
C ILE A 270 12.85 14.80 -10.31
N THR A 271 14.16 14.99 -10.46
CA THR A 271 15.03 15.13 -9.30
C THR A 271 14.91 16.53 -8.68
N LYS A 272 15.21 16.64 -7.38
CA LYS A 272 15.27 17.93 -6.67
C LYS A 272 16.19 18.96 -7.34
N LYS A 273 17.20 18.50 -8.09
CA LYS A 273 18.09 19.36 -8.89
C LYS A 273 17.34 20.14 -9.98
N LYS A 274 16.28 19.56 -10.55
CA LYS A 274 15.51 20.15 -11.65
C LYS A 274 14.15 20.69 -11.23
N HIS A 275 13.59 20.22 -10.11
CA HIS A 275 12.29 20.69 -9.61
C HIS A 275 12.23 20.67 -8.06
N PRO A 276 11.76 21.75 -7.38
CA PRO A 276 11.73 21.80 -5.90
C PRO A 276 10.94 20.67 -5.23
N MET A 277 9.85 20.23 -5.86
CA MET A 277 9.03 19.09 -5.41
C MET A 277 9.54 17.73 -5.94
N GLY A 278 10.77 17.68 -6.41
CA GLY A 278 11.36 16.48 -6.99
C GLY A 278 11.79 15.43 -5.95
N VAL A 279 12.26 14.29 -6.45
CA VAL A 279 12.78 13.17 -5.65
C VAL A 279 14.31 13.22 -5.54
N ASN A 280 14.86 12.36 -4.68
CA ASN A 280 16.31 12.13 -4.63
C ASN A 280 16.82 11.64 -6.02
N PRO A 281 17.94 12.17 -6.54
CA PRO A 281 18.48 11.73 -7.83
C PRO A 281 18.83 10.24 -7.92
N ARG A 282 19.11 9.58 -6.80
CA ARG A 282 19.52 8.16 -6.82
C ARG A 282 18.41 7.26 -7.36
N GLY A 283 18.75 6.46 -8.37
CA GLY A 283 17.84 5.50 -9.01
C GLY A 283 16.83 6.10 -9.99
N VAL A 284 16.88 7.41 -10.28
CA VAL A 284 16.08 8.02 -11.35
C VAL A 284 16.81 7.90 -12.68
N HIS A 285 16.18 7.26 -13.66
CA HIS A 285 16.78 7.10 -14.98
C HIS A 285 16.83 8.45 -15.74
N PRO A 286 17.97 8.87 -16.30
CA PRO A 286 18.10 10.19 -16.93
C PRO A 286 17.10 10.46 -18.07
N ALA A 287 16.82 9.45 -18.90
CA ALA A 287 15.83 9.58 -19.98
C ALA A 287 14.39 9.68 -19.46
N LEU A 288 14.10 9.02 -18.34
CA LEU A 288 12.80 9.09 -17.68
C LEU A 288 12.56 10.48 -17.10
N GLU A 289 13.56 11.03 -16.41
CA GLU A 289 13.51 12.39 -15.89
C GLU A 289 13.31 13.42 -17.00
N LYS A 290 14.07 13.31 -18.10
CA LYS A 290 13.97 14.23 -19.24
C LYS A 290 12.56 14.26 -19.82
N GLU A 291 12.00 13.08 -20.11
CA GLU A 291 10.66 12.97 -20.70
C GLU A 291 9.57 13.42 -19.70
N ALA A 292 9.66 13.04 -18.43
CA ALA A 292 8.71 13.47 -17.41
C ALA A 292 8.71 15.01 -17.22
N LEU A 293 9.89 15.62 -17.22
CA LEU A 293 10.03 17.08 -17.14
C LEU A 293 9.46 17.79 -18.38
N GLU A 294 9.66 17.21 -19.56
CA GLU A 294 9.13 17.74 -20.81
C GLU A 294 7.59 17.71 -20.82
N VAL A 295 6.98 16.58 -20.44
CA VAL A 295 5.52 16.47 -20.31
C VAL A 295 4.97 17.45 -19.27
N LEU A 296 5.62 17.56 -18.12
CA LEU A 296 5.23 18.50 -17.05
C LEU A 296 5.34 19.97 -17.49
N THR A 297 6.36 20.32 -18.26
CA THR A 297 6.56 21.69 -18.77
C THR A 297 5.50 22.04 -19.82
N ARG A 298 5.18 21.10 -20.71
CA ARG A 298 4.13 21.28 -21.73
C ARG A 298 2.74 21.44 -21.13
N SER A 299 2.48 20.88 -19.94
CA SER A 299 1.19 21.02 -19.26
C SER A 299 0.96 22.41 -18.64
N GLY A 300 1.98 23.27 -18.59
CA GLY A 300 1.91 24.58 -17.92
C GLY A 300 1.90 24.51 -16.38
N ALA A 301 2.17 23.34 -15.78
CA ALA A 301 2.21 23.16 -14.33
C ALA A 301 3.49 23.73 -13.68
N VAL A 302 4.54 23.94 -14.48
CA VAL A 302 5.79 24.58 -14.04
C VAL A 302 5.80 26.02 -14.57
N PRO A 303 5.96 27.05 -13.71
CA PRO A 303 6.13 28.42 -14.18
C PRO A 303 7.40 28.50 -15.03
N ARG A 304 7.27 28.95 -16.29
CA ARG A 304 8.42 29.17 -17.17
C ARG A 304 9.34 30.18 -16.49
N LYS A 305 10.63 29.85 -16.28
CA LYS A 305 11.63 30.83 -15.87
C LYS A 305 11.69 31.90 -16.97
N MET A 306 11.14 33.07 -16.70
CA MET A 306 11.28 34.25 -17.55
C MET A 306 12.76 34.66 -17.45
N GLN A 307 13.56 34.26 -18.43
CA GLN A 307 14.93 34.76 -18.54
C GLN A 307 14.82 36.23 -18.91
N MET A 308 15.00 37.14 -17.94
CA MET A 308 15.26 38.55 -18.23
C MET A 308 16.56 38.59 -19.03
N ARG A 309 16.43 38.74 -20.34
CA ARG A 309 17.53 39.10 -21.22
C ARG A 309 17.98 40.48 -20.75
N ARG A 310 19.12 40.56 -20.05
CA ARG A 310 19.78 41.84 -19.83
C ARG A 310 20.12 42.37 -21.23
N VAL A 311 19.46 43.46 -21.59
CA VAL A 311 19.78 44.27 -22.77
C VAL A 311 21.07 45.01 -22.46
#